data_AF-A0A6C0BCF3-F1
#
_entry.id   AF-A0A6C0BCF3-F1
#
_cell.length_a   1.000
_cell.length_b   1.000
_cell.length_c   1.000
_cell.angle_alpha   90.00
_cell.angle_beta   90.00
_cell.angle_gamma   90.00
#
_symmetry.space_group_name_H-M   'P 1'
#
loop_
_entity.id
_entity.type
_entity.pdbx_description
1 polymer ?
#
loop_
_entity_poly.entity_id
_entity_poly.type
_entity_poly.pdbx_seq_one_letter_code
_entity_poly.pdbx_strand_id
1 'polypeptide(L)'
;MTKNFGSKSSKKFHCEFCDYITTRKSQYDRHNLTLKHISTKNTTNISSEKCSFIEKVPHDFLCHCGKKYKHQSSLWNHRQKCVYEKEEEKNEEKEEEKKKKKNKEKKKKRNKKKKKKKKKKKKKKK
;
A
#
# COMPACT_ATOMS: atom_id res chain seq x y z
N MET A 1 -7.34 56.50 -20.47
CA MET A 1 -8.39 55.55 -20.93
C MET A 1 -7.76 54.18 -21.11
N THR A 2 -8.02 53.25 -20.19
CA THR A 2 -7.49 51.88 -20.22
C THR A 2 -8.22 51.06 -21.28
N LYS A 3 -7.50 50.63 -22.32
CA LYS A 3 -8.03 49.82 -23.43
C LYS A 3 -8.51 48.47 -22.89
N ASN A 4 -9.83 48.30 -22.84
CA ASN A 4 -10.49 47.05 -22.50
C ASN A 4 -10.32 46.08 -23.68
N PHE A 5 -9.28 45.25 -23.65
CA PHE A 5 -9.12 44.15 -24.60
C PHE A 5 -10.14 43.06 -24.25
N GLY A 6 -11.34 43.15 -24.82
CA GLY A 6 -12.32 42.07 -24.80
C GLY A 6 -11.69 40.82 -25.40
N SER A 7 -11.31 39.88 -24.54
CA SER A 7 -10.72 38.61 -24.95
C SER A 7 -11.79 37.80 -25.69
N LYS A 8 -11.58 37.63 -27.00
CA LYS A 8 -12.35 36.78 -27.91
C LYS A 8 -12.64 35.43 -27.25
N SER A 9 -13.93 35.08 -27.20
CA SER A 9 -14.52 33.79 -26.79
C SER A 9 -13.52 32.75 -26.25
N SER A 10 -13.27 32.80 -24.94
CA SER A 10 -12.49 31.76 -24.26
C SER A 10 -13.13 30.39 -24.50
N LYS A 11 -12.43 29.50 -25.22
CA LYS A 11 -12.86 28.10 -25.41
C LYS A 11 -13.04 27.47 -24.03
N LYS A 12 -14.27 27.04 -23.71
CA LYS A 12 -14.57 26.33 -22.47
C LYS A 12 -14.30 24.83 -22.69
N PHE A 13 -13.59 24.22 -21.76
CA PHE A 13 -13.34 22.79 -21.67
C PHE A 13 -14.33 22.21 -20.65
N HIS A 14 -15.22 21.35 -21.12
CA HIS A 14 -16.20 20.63 -20.31
C HIS A 14 -15.72 19.19 -20.07
N CYS A 15 -15.90 18.69 -18.86
CA CYS A 15 -15.59 17.30 -18.54
C CYS A 15 -16.81 16.41 -18.78
N GLU A 16 -16.67 15.35 -19.57
CA GLU A 16 -17.80 14.46 -19.88
C GLU A 16 -18.23 13.56 -18.71
N PHE A 17 -17.38 13.43 -17.68
CA PHE A 17 -17.60 12.52 -16.54
C PHE A 17 -17.97 13.25 -15.24
N CYS A 18 -17.98 14.58 -15.22
CA CYS A 18 -18.42 15.39 -14.07
C CYS A 18 -18.71 16.84 -14.49
N ASP A 19 -19.37 17.62 -13.62
CA ASP A 19 -19.76 19.01 -13.89
C ASP A 19 -18.58 20.02 -13.86
N TYR A 20 -17.36 19.56 -14.08
CA TYR A 20 -16.17 20.42 -14.08
C TYR A 20 -16.01 21.14 -15.42
N ILE A 21 -16.01 22.48 -15.37
CA ILE A 21 -15.83 23.35 -16.56
C ILE A 21 -14.70 24.34 -16.30
N THR A 22 -13.80 24.50 -17.28
CA THR A 22 -12.70 25.47 -17.19
C THR A 22 -12.37 26.09 -18.54
N THR A 23 -11.82 27.30 -18.58
CA THR A 23 -11.37 27.96 -19.83
C THR A 23 -9.90 27.71 -20.14
N ARG A 24 -9.15 27.09 -19.22
CA ARG A 24 -7.71 26.85 -19.34
C ARG A 24 -7.42 25.37 -19.55
N LYS A 25 -6.75 25.03 -20.66
CA LYS A 25 -6.40 23.64 -20.98
C LYS A 25 -5.54 22.97 -19.90
N SER A 26 -4.55 23.68 -19.34
CA SER A 26 -3.68 23.12 -18.28
C SER A 26 -4.45 22.68 -17.03
N GLN A 27 -5.51 23.40 -16.68
CA GLN A 27 -6.38 23.07 -15.55
C GLN A 27 -7.24 21.85 -15.85
N TYR A 28 -7.74 21.75 -17.09
CA TYR A 28 -8.49 20.60 -17.59
C TYR A 28 -7.63 19.33 -17.62
N ASP A 29 -6.40 19.43 -18.12
CA ASP A 29 -5.44 18.33 -18.15
C ASP A 29 -5.11 17.86 -16.72
N ARG A 30 -4.86 18.80 -15.79
CA ARG A 30 -4.63 18.46 -14.37
C ARG A 30 -5.85 17.82 -13.73
N HIS A 31 -7.05 18.34 -13.98
CA HIS A 31 -8.31 17.77 -13.51
C HIS A 31 -8.43 16.30 -13.93
N ASN A 32 -8.07 15.99 -15.20
CA ASN A 32 -8.10 14.64 -15.74
C ASN A 32 -7.20 13.63 -15.01
N LEU A 33 -6.16 14.11 -14.33
CA LEU A 33 -5.19 13.30 -13.59
C LEU A 33 -5.50 13.19 -12.10
N THR A 34 -6.53 13.88 -11.60
CA THR A 34 -6.88 13.80 -10.17
C THR A 34 -7.44 12.44 -9.82
N LEU A 35 -7.04 11.90 -8.66
CA LEU A 35 -7.51 10.59 -8.17
C LEU A 35 -9.03 10.50 -8.13
N LYS A 36 -9.71 11.56 -7.66
CA LYS A 36 -11.17 11.64 -7.63
C LYS A 36 -11.77 11.41 -9.01
N HIS A 37 -11.23 12.10 -10.02
CA HIS A 37 -11.73 12.02 -11.39
C HIS A 37 -11.42 10.69 -12.07
N ILE A 38 -10.21 10.15 -11.86
CA ILE A 38 -9.82 8.82 -12.35
C ILE A 38 -10.76 7.75 -11.79
N SER A 39 -11.07 7.81 -10.49
CA SER A 39 -12.03 6.88 -9.87
C SER A 39 -13.42 6.99 -10.50
N THR A 40 -13.94 8.21 -10.69
CA THR A 40 -15.26 8.42 -11.33
C THR A 40 -15.31 7.89 -12.76
N LYS A 41 -14.25 8.10 -13.55
CA LYS A 41 -14.10 7.54 -14.92
C LYS A 41 -14.09 6.01 -14.95
N ASN A 42 -13.45 5.39 -13.97
CA ASN A 42 -13.32 3.93 -13.93
C ASN A 42 -14.59 3.25 -13.43
N THR A 43 -15.36 3.88 -12.55
CA THR A 43 -16.64 3.32 -12.07
C THR A 43 -17.66 3.15 -13.20
N THR A 44 -17.68 4.02 -14.20
CA THR A 44 -18.61 3.93 -15.33
C THR A 44 -18.22 2.89 -16.38
N ASN A 45 -16.94 2.49 -16.45
CA ASN A 45 -16.46 1.40 -17.34
C ASN A 45 -16.51 0.02 -16.68
N ILE A 46 -16.84 -0.07 -15.39
CA ILE A 46 -17.24 -1.35 -14.77
C ILE A 46 -18.73 -1.54 -15.04
N SER A 47 -19.13 -1.51 -16.33
CA SER A 47 -20.36 -2.18 -16.71
C SER A 47 -20.08 -3.67 -16.53
N SER A 48 -20.61 -4.24 -15.47
CA SER A 48 -21.50 -5.42 -15.43
C SER A 48 -21.33 -6.60 -16.42
N GLU A 49 -20.34 -6.66 -17.30
CA GLU A 49 -20.31 -7.64 -18.40
C GLU A 49 -19.00 -8.42 -18.53
N LYS A 50 -17.99 -8.16 -17.69
CA LYS A 50 -16.72 -8.93 -17.75
C LYS A 50 -16.20 -9.44 -16.41
N CYS A 51 -17.11 -9.78 -15.50
CA CYS A 51 -16.80 -10.58 -14.30
C CYS A 51 -17.75 -11.78 -14.17
N SER A 52 -18.06 -12.49 -15.25
CA SER A 52 -18.85 -13.73 -15.23
C SER A 52 -18.01 -15.01 -15.07
N PHE A 53 -16.72 -14.90 -14.72
CA PHE A 53 -15.85 -16.07 -14.46
C PHE A 53 -15.11 -16.03 -13.12
N ILE A 54 -15.33 -15.00 -12.28
CA ILE A 54 -14.92 -15.15 -10.88
C ILE A 54 -16.01 -15.98 -10.23
N GLU A 55 -15.78 -17.30 -10.25
CA GLU A 55 -16.45 -18.28 -9.39
C GLU A 55 -16.72 -17.58 -8.06
N LYS A 56 -17.98 -17.57 -7.61
CA LYS A 56 -18.38 -16.93 -6.35
C LYS A 56 -17.64 -17.64 -5.22
N VAL A 57 -16.36 -17.31 -5.00
CA VAL A 57 -15.62 -17.78 -3.85
C VAL A 57 -16.39 -17.19 -2.69
N PRO A 58 -17.04 -18.02 -1.85
CA PRO A 58 -17.66 -17.52 -0.65
C PRO A 58 -16.54 -16.83 0.10
N HIS A 59 -16.60 -15.51 0.24
CA HIS A 59 -15.72 -14.75 1.12
C HIS A 59 -16.10 -15.12 2.56
N ASP A 60 -15.85 -16.37 2.93
CA ASP A 60 -15.90 -16.84 4.29
C ASP A 60 -14.83 -16.06 5.03
N PHE A 61 -15.24 -15.24 5.98
CA PHE A 61 -14.32 -14.48 6.80
C PHE A 61 -13.77 -15.44 7.86
N LEU A 62 -12.55 -15.92 7.64
CA LEU A 62 -11.88 -16.90 8.49
C LEU A 62 -11.05 -16.21 9.58
N CYS A 63 -11.18 -16.70 10.81
CA CYS A 63 -10.23 -16.44 11.88
C CYS A 63 -9.13 -17.51 11.90
N HIS A 64 -7.93 -17.19 12.36
CA HIS A 64 -6.83 -18.15 12.53
C HIS A 64 -7.17 -19.28 13.53
N CYS A 65 -8.17 -19.06 14.41
CA CYS A 65 -8.72 -20.13 15.24
C CYS A 65 -9.58 -21.16 14.47
N GLY A 66 -9.76 -21.01 13.16
CA GLY A 66 -10.52 -21.91 12.28
C GLY A 66 -12.02 -21.57 12.15
N LYS A 67 -12.52 -20.56 12.88
CA LYS A 67 -13.94 -20.16 12.81
C LYS A 67 -14.24 -19.35 11.55
N LYS A 68 -15.38 -19.63 10.92
CA LYS A 68 -15.86 -18.96 9.70
C LYS A 68 -17.03 -18.02 10.01
N TYR A 69 -17.04 -16.86 9.38
CA TYR A 69 -18.08 -15.85 9.54
C TYR A 69 -18.63 -15.37 8.20
N LYS A 70 -19.94 -15.09 8.16
CA LYS A 70 -20.65 -14.59 6.97
C LYS A 70 -20.34 -13.12 6.65
N HIS A 71 -19.99 -12.33 7.66
CA HIS A 71 -19.74 -10.89 7.53
C HIS A 71 -18.45 -10.50 8.23
N GLN A 72 -17.75 -9.52 7.66
CA GLN A 72 -16.51 -8.99 8.22
C GLN A 72 -16.70 -8.41 9.63
N SER A 73 -17.85 -7.77 9.90
CA SER A 73 -18.20 -7.23 11.21
C SER A 73 -18.28 -8.33 12.28
N SER A 74 -18.77 -9.52 11.90
CA SER A 74 -18.85 -10.67 12.80
C SER A 74 -17.46 -11.25 13.10
N LEU A 75 -16.60 -11.33 12.07
CA LEU A 75 -15.20 -11.71 12.27
C LEU A 75 -14.48 -10.70 13.18
N TRP A 76 -14.68 -9.39 12.96
CA TRP A 76 -14.11 -8.34 13.79
C TRP A 76 -14.47 -8.50 15.26
N ASN A 77 -15.77 -8.60 15.57
CA ASN A 77 -16.23 -8.79 16.94
C ASN A 77 -15.68 -10.07 17.58
N HIS A 78 -15.52 -11.13 16.79
CA HIS A 78 -14.88 -12.35 17.23
C HIS A 78 -13.40 -12.15 17.56
N ARG A 79 -12.62 -11.51 16.68
CA ARG A 79 -11.19 -11.25 16.85
C ARG A 79 -10.88 -10.55 18.18
N GLN A 80 -11.67 -9.53 18.52
CA GLN A 80 -11.51 -8.80 19.80
C GLN A 80 -11.59 -9.71 21.04
N LYS A 81 -12.32 -10.82 20.95
CA LYS A 81 -12.53 -11.78 22.05
C LYS A 81 -11.84 -13.13 21.80
N CYS A 82 -11.13 -13.28 20.68
CA CYS A 82 -10.52 -14.53 20.30
C CYS A 82 -9.29 -14.80 21.18
N VAL A 83 -9.31 -15.92 21.90
CA VAL A 83 -8.19 -16.33 22.77
C VAL A 83 -6.96 -16.71 21.94
N TYR A 84 -7.18 -17.32 20.78
CA TYR A 84 -6.12 -17.76 19.86
C TYR A 84 -5.25 -16.58 19.37
N GLU A 85 -5.87 -15.48 18.93
CA GLU A 85 -5.11 -14.31 18.45
C GLU A 85 -4.32 -13.62 19.58
N LYS A 86 -4.81 -13.68 20.83
CA LYS A 86 -4.09 -13.14 21.99
C LYS A 86 -2.83 -13.95 22.36
N GLU A 87 -2.78 -15.21 22.00
CA GLU A 87 -1.61 -16.06 22.24
C GLU A 87 -0.54 -15.88 21.15
N GLU A 88 -0.95 -15.56 19.92
CA GLU A 88 -0.03 -15.26 18.80
C GLU A 88 0.78 -13.98 19.05
N GLU A 89 0.16 -12.90 19.56
CA GLU A 89 0.86 -11.65 19.89
C GLU A 89 2.01 -11.86 20.88
N LYS A 90 1.84 -12.76 21.86
CA LYS A 90 2.89 -13.12 22.83
C LYS A 90 4.01 -13.97 22.24
N ASN A 91 3.75 -14.66 21.13
CA ASN A 91 4.71 -15.55 20.50
C ASN A 91 5.57 -14.79 19.47
N GLU A 92 5.01 -13.77 18.81
CA GLU A 92 5.72 -12.89 17.88
C GLU A 92 6.84 -12.08 18.57
N GLU A 93 6.59 -11.54 19.77
CA GLU A 93 7.62 -10.85 20.57
C GLU A 93 8.81 -11.77 20.91
N LYS A 94 8.55 -13.04 21.20
CA LYS A 94 9.59 -14.03 21.51
C LYS A 94 10.41 -14.41 20.27
N GLU A 95 9.82 -14.37 19.08
CA GLU A 95 10.52 -14.71 17.83
C GLU A 95 11.41 -13.56 17.34
N GLU A 96 10.95 -12.31 17.47
CA GLU A 96 11.73 -11.10 17.22
C GLU A 96 13.02 -11.05 18.05
N GLU A 97 12.93 -11.38 19.35
CA GLU A 97 14.07 -11.35 20.26
C GLU A 97 15.14 -12.40 19.89
N LYS A 98 14.70 -13.59 19.43
CA LYS A 98 15.58 -14.65 18.93
C LYS A 98 16.30 -14.25 17.63
N LYS A 99 15.63 -13.53 16.72
CA LYS A 99 16.23 -13.00 15.48
C LYS A 99 17.29 -11.94 15.78
N LYS A 100 17.05 -11.05 16.75
CA LYS A 100 18.01 -10.02 17.21
C LYS A 100 19.27 -10.65 17.83
N LYS A 101 19.13 -11.72 18.63
CA LYS A 101 20.26 -12.45 19.24
C LYS A 101 21.16 -13.13 18.18
N LYS A 102 20.58 -13.80 17.18
CA LYS A 102 21.33 -14.45 16.08
C LYS A 102 22.14 -13.46 15.22
N ASN A 103 21.61 -12.26 14.96
CA ASN A 103 22.31 -11.23 14.18
C ASN A 103 23.53 -10.64 14.93
N LYS A 104 23.44 -10.48 16.25
CA LYS A 104 24.55 -9.96 17.08
C LYS A 104 25.76 -10.91 17.07
N GLU A 105 25.51 -12.22 17.06
CA GLU A 105 26.57 -13.25 17.03
C GLU A 105 27.30 -13.31 15.68
N LYS A 106 26.56 -13.22 14.56
CA LYS A 106 27.13 -13.17 13.20
C LYS A 106 28.03 -11.94 12.99
N LYS A 107 27.67 -10.78 13.56
CA LYS A 107 28.47 -9.54 13.50
C LYS A 107 29.79 -9.66 14.27
N LYS A 108 29.78 -10.30 15.45
CA LYS A 108 31.00 -10.60 16.24
C LYS A 108 31.97 -11.52 15.48
N LYS A 109 31.46 -12.58 14.84
CA LYS A 109 32.28 -13.53 14.04
C LYS A 109 32.93 -12.84 12.83
N ARG A 110 32.23 -11.94 12.14
CA ARG A 110 32.77 -11.12 11.02
C ARG A 110 33.91 -10.19 11.47
N ASN A 111 33.75 -9.50 12.61
CA ASN A 111 34.77 -8.59 13.12
C ASN A 111 36.06 -9.30 13.59
N LYS A 112 35.93 -10.51 14.18
CA LYS A 112 37.09 -11.35 14.57
C LYS A 112 37.90 -11.80 13.35
N LYS A 113 37.24 -12.17 12.24
CA LYS A 113 37.90 -12.51 10.96
C LYS A 113 38.63 -11.32 10.32
N LYS A 114 38.04 -10.12 10.35
CA LYS A 114 38.69 -8.88 9.84
C LYS A 114 39.95 -8.51 10.65
N LYS A 115 39.92 -8.63 11.99
CA LYS A 115 41.10 -8.38 12.84
C LYS A 115 42.24 -9.37 12.57
N LYS A 116 41.93 -10.66 12.36
CA LYS A 116 42.95 -11.69 11.99
C LYS A 116 43.59 -11.42 10.62
N LYS A 117 42.82 -10.99 9.61
CA LYS A 117 43.35 -10.65 8.28
C LYS A 117 44.28 -9.41 8.31
N LYS A 118 43.96 -8.39 9.12
CA LYS A 118 44.81 -7.20 9.29
C LYS A 118 46.15 -7.51 9.98
N LYS A 119 46.17 -8.40 10.98
CA LYS A 119 47.42 -8.86 11.64
C LYS A 119 48.33 -9.65 10.69
N LYS A 120 47.77 -10.49 9.81
CA LYS A 120 48.55 -11.24 8.80
C LYS A 120 49.19 -10.34 7.73
N LYS A 121 48.51 -9.25 7.33
CA LYS A 121 49.07 -8.28 6.35
C LYS A 121 50.21 -7.42 6.91
N LYS A 122 50.23 -7.15 8.23
CA LYS A 122 51.32 -6.40 8.89
C LYS A 122 52.59 -7.23 9.10
N LYS A 123 52.49 -8.56 9.14
CA LYS A 123 53.64 -9.49 9.29
C LYS A 123 54.36 -9.84 7.97
N LYS A 124 53.79 -9.48 6.81
CA LYS A 124 54.38 -9.72 5.48
C LYS A 124 55.06 -8.48 4.87
N LYS A 125 55.19 -7.40 5.65
CA LYS A 125 55.81 -6.12 5.26
C LYS A 125 57.07 -5.79 6.10
N LYS A 126 57.52 -6.73 6.90
CA LYS A 126 58.87 -6.83 7.48
C LYS A 126 59.48 -8.08 6.86
#